data_AF-A0A537YXV3-F1
#
_entry.id   AF-A0A537YXV3-F1
#
_cell.length_a   1.000
_cell.length_b   1.000
_cell.length_c   1.000
_cell.angle_alpha   90.00
_cell.angle_beta   90.00
_cell.angle_gamma   90.00
#
_symmetry.space_group_name_H-M   'P 1'
#
loop_
_entity.id
_entity.type
_entity.pdbx_description
1 polymer ?
#
loop_
_entity_poly.entity_id
_entity_poly.type
_entity_poly.pdbx_seq_one_letter_code
_entity_poly.pdbx_strand_id
1 'polypeptide(L)'
;MGGGGRPRRGDVVQGGPGVTSARRSPVAPEDSVAMRVVVALAVEVGIIALALQGAVTGAVAVTALVLAPAGYAFSYVRRARPSIVLKVLLALGLVVATMAFLQTVRSVTTVDAARIPLSGLFLWVQVLHAFDVPRRRDLAFSMTSSTTLVAAAGALALTTSFLWVLGVWAALAAAWLWLSAAPRPDPHAAPLAIRITAPGPRPRLAGVRSAAVAGIAALCLGSALFLVMPRLPASLLRTPPFSLGHRTPTPSSTDSVSNPGLPSAGGDGVVDFAALGYPGFSSAMDLRARGALSDQIVFRVRADQPELWRAEVFDTYDGSIWTASDTGASGLSLDADTQSYEPRYPSMEAPLPPPFSNEIVQTFYVSEAQPNVLFAAARAEKIY
;
A
#
# COMPACT_ATOMS: atom_id res chain seq x y z
N MET A 1 -77.98 -33.58 6.39
CA MET A 1 -76.73 -34.35 6.59
C MET A 1 -75.79 -33.95 5.46
N GLY A 2 -74.57 -33.41 5.59
CA GLY A 2 -73.67 -33.18 6.72
C GLY A 2 -72.22 -33.27 6.18
N GLY A 3 -71.40 -32.23 6.41
CA GLY A 3 -69.93 -32.23 6.28
C GLY A 3 -69.37 -31.80 4.90
N GLY A 4 -68.63 -30.70 4.70
CA GLY A 4 -67.93 -29.81 5.63
C GLY A 4 -66.41 -30.00 5.62
N GLY A 5 -65.74 -29.73 4.49
CA GLY A 5 -64.27 -29.69 4.38
C GLY A 5 -63.77 -28.29 4.05
N ARG A 6 -63.19 -27.58 5.04
CA ARG A 6 -62.60 -26.24 4.90
C ARG A 6 -61.27 -26.30 4.13
N PRO A 7 -60.99 -25.41 3.15
CA PRO A 7 -59.63 -25.14 2.73
C PRO A 7 -58.89 -24.31 3.79
N ARG A 8 -57.63 -24.70 4.07
CA ARG A 8 -56.73 -24.02 5.01
C ARG A 8 -56.48 -22.58 4.57
N ARG A 9 -56.77 -21.66 5.47
CA ARG A 9 -56.49 -20.22 5.41
C ARG A 9 -55.02 -19.99 5.75
N GLY A 10 -54.27 -19.41 4.82
CA GLY A 10 -52.90 -18.93 5.05
C GLY A 10 -52.25 -18.53 3.73
N ASP A 11 -51.86 -17.26 3.63
CA ASP A 11 -51.07 -16.64 2.56
C ASP A 11 -51.79 -16.21 1.28
N VAL A 12 -52.88 -15.45 1.46
CA VAL A 12 -53.23 -14.40 0.50
C VAL A 12 -53.10 -13.07 1.23
N VAL A 13 -51.96 -12.40 1.07
CA VAL A 13 -51.85 -10.97 1.38
C VAL A 13 -52.70 -10.26 0.34
N GLN A 14 -53.89 -9.84 0.77
CA GLN A 14 -54.85 -9.11 -0.04
C GLN A 14 -54.35 -7.65 -0.17
N GLY A 15 -53.44 -7.41 -1.11
CA GLY A 15 -53.13 -6.07 -1.62
C GLY A 15 -54.14 -5.67 -2.70
N GLY A 16 -54.58 -4.41 -2.68
CA GLY A 16 -55.62 -3.86 -3.56
C GLY A 16 -55.35 -3.99 -5.07
N PRO A 17 -56.32 -3.60 -5.91
CA PRO A 17 -56.32 -3.94 -7.33
C PRO A 17 -55.18 -3.22 -8.06
N GLY A 18 -54.26 -4.00 -8.62
CA GLY A 18 -53.45 -3.54 -9.76
C GLY A 18 -51.94 -3.41 -9.58
N VAL A 19 -51.32 -3.89 -8.49
CA VAL A 19 -49.86 -4.02 -8.45
C VAL A 19 -49.48 -5.37 -7.84
N THR A 20 -49.45 -6.41 -8.66
CA THR A 20 -48.64 -7.59 -8.36
C THR A 20 -47.18 -7.13 -8.34
N SER A 21 -46.60 -6.98 -7.15
CA SER A 21 -45.17 -6.76 -7.04
C SER A 21 -44.49 -7.99 -7.66
N ALA A 22 -43.99 -7.86 -8.87
CA ALA A 22 -43.21 -8.89 -9.51
C ALA A 22 -42.07 -9.23 -8.55
N ARG A 23 -42.11 -10.45 -8.00
CA ARG A 23 -41.05 -11.01 -7.16
C ARG A 23 -39.77 -10.82 -7.96
N ARG A 24 -38.87 -9.93 -7.53
CA ARG A 24 -37.63 -9.63 -8.27
C ARG A 24 -36.96 -10.96 -8.60
N SER A 25 -36.97 -11.33 -9.88
CA SER A 25 -36.24 -12.49 -10.38
C SER A 25 -34.78 -12.37 -9.90
N PRO A 26 -34.15 -13.47 -9.46
CA PRO A 26 -32.77 -13.42 -9.00
C PRO A 26 -31.91 -12.77 -10.09
N VAL A 27 -31.24 -11.67 -9.73
CA VAL A 27 -30.41 -10.89 -10.66
C VAL A 27 -29.40 -11.83 -11.32
N ALA A 28 -29.43 -11.89 -12.65
CA ALA A 28 -28.61 -12.80 -13.43
C ALA A 28 -27.10 -12.56 -13.19
N PRO A 29 -26.27 -13.62 -13.19
CA PRO A 29 -24.82 -13.48 -13.15
C PRO A 29 -24.28 -12.60 -14.30
N GLU A 30 -23.14 -11.95 -14.07
CA GLU A 30 -22.49 -11.14 -15.10
C GLU A 30 -21.70 -12.04 -16.07
N ASP A 31 -22.11 -12.09 -17.33
CA ASP A 31 -21.50 -12.92 -18.39
C ASP A 31 -20.42 -12.20 -19.22
N SER A 32 -20.26 -10.88 -19.09
CA SER A 32 -19.23 -10.13 -19.83
C SER A 32 -17.82 -10.50 -19.36
N VAL A 33 -17.12 -11.32 -20.17
CA VAL A 33 -15.73 -11.71 -19.93
C VAL A 33 -14.81 -10.49 -19.97
N ALA A 34 -15.01 -9.59 -20.94
CA ALA A 34 -14.21 -8.37 -21.06
C ALA A 34 -14.26 -7.51 -19.79
N MET A 35 -15.47 -7.32 -19.21
CA MET A 35 -15.62 -6.55 -17.98
C MET A 35 -14.90 -7.21 -16.81
N ARG A 36 -15.01 -8.54 -16.67
CA ARG A 36 -14.32 -9.30 -15.62
C ARG A 36 -12.81 -9.21 -15.74
N VAL A 37 -12.27 -9.34 -16.96
CA VAL A 37 -10.83 -9.26 -17.21
C VAL A 37 -10.29 -7.86 -16.88
N VAL A 38 -10.97 -6.79 -17.32
CA VAL A 38 -10.56 -5.42 -17.00
C VAL A 38 -10.53 -5.17 -15.49
N VAL A 39 -11.54 -5.66 -14.75
CA VAL A 39 -11.61 -5.53 -13.29
C VAL A 39 -10.50 -6.34 -12.60
N ALA A 40 -10.27 -7.58 -13.05
CA ALA A 40 -9.20 -8.40 -12.52
C ALA A 40 -7.84 -7.73 -12.72
N LEU A 41 -7.56 -7.22 -13.94
CA LEU A 41 -6.33 -6.48 -14.22
C LEU A 41 -6.20 -5.21 -13.36
N ALA A 42 -7.28 -4.46 -13.13
CA ALA A 42 -7.23 -3.27 -12.28
C ALA A 42 -6.88 -3.64 -10.82
N VAL A 43 -7.41 -4.77 -10.34
CA VAL A 43 -7.04 -5.32 -9.03
C VAL A 43 -5.58 -5.77 -9.01
N GLU A 44 -5.09 -6.47 -10.03
CA GLU A 44 -3.68 -6.86 -10.12
C GLU A 44 -2.76 -5.64 -10.06
N VAL A 45 -3.10 -4.55 -10.77
CA VAL A 45 -2.33 -3.30 -10.69
C VAL A 45 -2.32 -2.74 -9.27
N GLY A 46 -3.42 -2.83 -8.52
CA GLY A 46 -3.48 -2.45 -7.10
C GLY A 46 -2.60 -3.34 -6.21
N ILE A 47 -2.56 -4.65 -6.46
CA ILE A 47 -1.68 -5.59 -5.74
C ILE A 47 -0.21 -5.29 -6.02
N ILE A 48 0.14 -5.11 -7.30
CA ILE A 48 1.48 -4.71 -7.74
C ILE A 48 1.87 -3.38 -7.10
N ALA A 49 0.95 -2.41 -7.04
CA ALA A 49 1.20 -1.12 -6.40
C ALA A 49 1.62 -1.29 -4.93
N LEU A 50 0.90 -2.11 -4.16
CA LEU A 50 1.27 -2.39 -2.76
C LEU A 50 2.61 -3.12 -2.63
N ALA A 51 2.89 -4.09 -3.51
CA ALA A 51 4.15 -4.81 -3.52
C ALA A 51 5.34 -3.87 -3.81
N LEU A 52 5.20 -2.98 -4.79
CA LEU A 52 6.24 -1.99 -5.15
C LEU A 52 6.53 -1.00 -4.03
N GLN A 53 5.56 -0.70 -3.16
CA GLN A 53 5.75 0.16 -2.00
C GLN A 53 6.22 -0.59 -0.74
N GLY A 54 6.50 -1.90 -0.83
CA GLY A 54 6.91 -2.70 0.32
C GLY A 54 5.83 -2.84 1.40
N ALA A 55 4.56 -2.62 1.05
CA ALA A 55 3.45 -2.69 2.00
C ALA A 55 3.15 -4.12 2.47
N VAL A 56 3.63 -5.11 1.72
CA VAL A 56 3.50 -6.54 2.02
C VAL A 56 4.80 -7.26 1.67
N THR A 57 5.05 -8.39 2.33
CA THR A 57 6.23 -9.22 2.04
C THR A 57 6.17 -9.79 0.62
N GLY A 58 7.33 -10.08 0.02
CA GLY A 58 7.39 -10.67 -1.33
C GLY A 58 6.58 -11.96 -1.46
N ALA A 59 6.59 -12.82 -0.43
CA ALA A 59 5.80 -14.04 -0.41
C ALA A 59 4.28 -13.77 -0.43
N VAL A 60 3.82 -12.78 0.35
CA VAL A 60 2.41 -12.37 0.37
C VAL A 60 2.01 -11.75 -0.97
N ALA A 61 2.87 -10.91 -1.56
CA ALA A 61 2.64 -10.31 -2.87
C ALA A 61 2.47 -11.40 -3.95
N VAL A 62 3.40 -12.35 -4.06
CA VAL A 62 3.32 -13.46 -5.02
C VAL A 62 2.06 -14.29 -4.79
N THR A 63 1.74 -14.59 -3.53
CA THR A 63 0.53 -15.35 -3.18
C THR A 63 -0.74 -14.61 -3.63
N ALA A 64 -0.82 -13.30 -3.40
CA ALA A 64 -1.96 -12.49 -3.80
C ALA A 64 -2.09 -12.37 -5.34
N LEU A 65 -0.97 -12.15 -6.04
CA LEU A 65 -0.92 -12.08 -7.52
C LEU A 65 -1.32 -13.40 -8.20
N VAL A 66 -1.23 -14.53 -7.49
CA VAL A 66 -1.69 -15.84 -7.99
C VAL A 66 -3.13 -16.12 -7.57
N LEU A 67 -3.48 -15.85 -6.31
CA LEU A 67 -4.82 -16.15 -5.78
C LEU A 67 -5.90 -15.24 -6.33
N ALA A 68 -5.64 -13.95 -6.56
CA ALA A 68 -6.62 -13.03 -7.11
C ALA A 68 -7.11 -13.42 -8.52
N PRO A 69 -6.25 -13.67 -9.53
CA PRO A 69 -6.72 -14.08 -10.85
C PRO A 69 -7.33 -15.48 -10.83
N ALA A 70 -6.80 -16.40 -10.02
CA ALA A 70 -7.40 -17.72 -9.80
C ALA A 70 -8.81 -17.60 -9.20
N GLY A 71 -9.01 -16.68 -8.24
CA GLY A 71 -10.30 -16.37 -7.64
C GLY A 71 -11.30 -15.86 -8.68
N TYR A 72 -10.91 -14.89 -9.50
CA TYR A 72 -11.76 -14.38 -10.60
C TYR A 72 -12.14 -15.46 -11.61
N ALA A 73 -11.17 -16.32 -11.99
CA ALA A 73 -11.41 -17.44 -12.89
C ALA A 73 -12.38 -18.47 -12.26
N PHE A 74 -12.14 -18.82 -11.00
CA PHE A 74 -12.99 -19.72 -10.23
C PHE A 74 -14.42 -19.18 -10.09
N SER A 75 -14.56 -17.90 -9.75
CA SER A 75 -15.85 -17.22 -9.65
C SER A 75 -16.59 -17.22 -11.00
N TYR A 76 -15.88 -17.02 -12.12
CA TYR A 76 -16.48 -17.08 -13.45
C TYR A 76 -17.04 -18.47 -13.80
N VAL A 77 -16.27 -19.54 -13.53
CA VAL A 77 -16.72 -20.92 -13.78
C VAL A 77 -17.92 -21.27 -12.91
N ARG A 78 -17.94 -20.79 -11.66
CA ARG A 78 -18.95 -21.14 -10.66
C ARG A 78 -20.13 -20.18 -10.58
N ARG A 79 -20.17 -19.15 -11.43
CA ARG A 79 -21.16 -18.04 -11.36
C ARG A 79 -22.63 -18.47 -11.32
N ALA A 80 -22.97 -19.62 -11.91
CA ALA A 80 -24.33 -20.17 -11.94
C ALA A 80 -24.65 -21.12 -10.78
N ARG A 81 -23.67 -21.47 -9.94
CA ARG A 81 -23.79 -22.47 -8.87
C ARG A 81 -23.42 -21.84 -7.51
N PRO A 82 -24.37 -21.18 -6.83
CA PRO A 82 -24.11 -20.61 -5.51
C PRO A 82 -23.83 -21.74 -4.51
N SER A 83 -22.90 -21.52 -3.58
CA SER A 83 -22.77 -22.41 -2.43
C SER A 83 -22.58 -21.65 -1.13
N ILE A 84 -23.29 -22.11 -0.12
CA ILE A 84 -23.17 -21.60 1.24
C ILE A 84 -21.79 -21.96 1.82
N VAL A 85 -21.28 -23.16 1.55
CA VAL A 85 -19.96 -23.61 2.05
C VAL A 85 -18.83 -22.66 1.64
N LEU A 86 -18.75 -22.29 0.36
CA LEU A 86 -17.75 -21.31 -0.10
C LEU A 86 -17.87 -19.99 0.66
N LYS A 87 -19.09 -19.48 0.86
CA LYS A 87 -19.31 -18.21 1.58
C LYS A 87 -18.85 -18.29 3.04
N VAL A 88 -19.11 -19.42 3.71
CA VAL A 88 -18.64 -19.67 5.07
C VAL A 88 -17.12 -19.73 5.11
N LEU A 89 -16.48 -20.41 4.15
CA LEU A 89 -15.02 -20.46 4.06
C LEU A 89 -14.39 -19.08 3.80
N LEU A 90 -14.98 -18.28 2.90
CA LEU A 90 -14.51 -16.91 2.64
C LEU A 90 -14.73 -15.99 3.84
N ALA A 91 -15.85 -16.12 4.54
CA ALA A 91 -16.10 -15.38 5.79
C ALA A 91 -15.09 -15.77 6.88
N LEU A 92 -14.78 -17.05 7.03
CA LEU A 92 -13.74 -17.51 7.95
C LEU A 92 -12.37 -16.96 7.56
N GLY A 93 -12.03 -16.97 6.27
CA GLY A 93 -10.82 -16.34 5.75
C GLY A 93 -10.73 -14.86 6.10
N LEU A 94 -11.85 -14.13 6.01
CA LEU A 94 -11.92 -12.72 6.40
C LEU A 94 -11.71 -12.51 7.90
N VAL A 95 -12.25 -13.39 8.74
CA VAL A 95 -12.01 -13.38 10.19
C VAL A 95 -10.52 -13.63 10.48
N VAL A 96 -9.89 -14.59 9.80
CA VAL A 96 -8.44 -14.86 9.94
C VAL A 96 -7.62 -13.65 9.51
N ALA A 97 -7.91 -13.04 8.36
CA ALA A 97 -7.23 -11.82 7.89
C ALA A 97 -7.39 -10.66 8.89
N THR A 98 -8.58 -10.49 9.46
CA THR A 98 -8.86 -9.47 10.48
C THR A 98 -8.09 -9.75 11.77
N MET A 99 -8.02 -11.01 12.21
CA MET A 99 -7.24 -11.37 13.39
C MET A 99 -5.74 -11.15 13.19
N ALA A 100 -5.20 -11.50 12.02
CA ALA A 100 -3.80 -11.24 11.68
C ALA A 100 -3.50 -9.72 11.67
N PHE A 101 -4.41 -8.91 11.15
CA PHE A 101 -4.32 -7.45 11.22
C PHE A 101 -4.30 -6.96 12.68
N LEU A 102 -5.24 -7.41 13.51
CA LEU A 102 -5.32 -7.03 14.93
C LEU A 102 -4.06 -7.45 15.71
N GLN A 103 -3.48 -8.60 15.41
CA GLN A 103 -2.21 -9.04 16.00
C GLN A 103 -1.05 -8.13 15.61
N THR A 104 -1.00 -7.71 14.34
CA THR A 104 0.06 -6.83 13.84
C THR A 104 -0.06 -5.43 14.42
N VAL A 105 -1.26 -4.85 14.43
CA VAL A 105 -1.53 -3.48 14.92
C VAL A 105 -1.27 -3.33 16.42
N ARG A 106 -1.39 -4.39 17.22
CA ARG A 106 -1.04 -4.33 18.66
C ARG A 106 0.40 -3.86 18.93
N SER A 107 1.31 -4.09 17.99
CA SER A 107 2.73 -3.69 18.13
C SER A 107 3.04 -2.28 17.59
N VAL A 108 2.04 -1.61 17.04
CA VAL A 108 2.18 -0.32 16.35
C VAL A 108 1.90 0.83 17.31
N THR A 109 2.83 1.77 17.39
CA THR A 109 2.75 2.95 18.28
C THR A 109 2.39 4.24 17.54
N THR A 110 2.42 4.23 16.19
CA THR A 110 2.19 5.44 15.38
C THR A 110 1.17 5.19 14.26
N VAL A 111 0.43 6.23 13.88
CA VAL A 111 -0.55 6.15 12.77
C VAL A 111 0.14 5.84 11.44
N ASP A 112 1.38 6.32 11.25
CA ASP A 112 2.15 6.06 10.04
C ASP A 112 2.51 4.57 9.91
N ALA A 113 2.96 3.95 10.99
CA ALA A 113 3.27 2.52 11.03
C ALA A 113 2.02 1.63 10.88
N ALA A 114 0.82 2.15 11.14
CA ALA A 114 -0.44 1.41 10.96
C ALA A 114 -0.85 1.26 9.48
N ARG A 115 -0.27 2.05 8.58
CA ARG A 115 -0.59 2.01 7.14
C ARG A 115 -0.22 0.67 6.49
N ILE A 116 0.89 0.07 6.91
CA ILE A 116 1.38 -1.22 6.40
C ILE A 116 0.38 -2.35 6.71
N PRO A 117 0.02 -2.63 7.99
CA PRO A 117 -0.93 -3.69 8.29
C PRO A 117 -2.33 -3.41 7.71
N LEU A 118 -2.77 -2.15 7.65
CA LEU A 118 -4.03 -1.78 7.01
C LEU A 118 -4.05 -2.14 5.51
N SER A 119 -2.94 -1.90 4.81
CA SER A 119 -2.78 -2.28 3.40
C SER A 119 -2.84 -3.80 3.22
N GLY A 120 -2.20 -4.56 4.13
CA GLY A 120 -2.29 -6.02 4.15
C GLY A 120 -3.71 -6.54 4.37
N LEU A 121 -4.50 -5.89 5.25
CA LEU A 121 -5.90 -6.23 5.45
C LEU A 121 -6.73 -5.99 4.18
N PHE A 122 -6.60 -4.82 3.55
CA PHE A 122 -7.31 -4.50 2.30
C PHE A 122 -6.94 -5.48 1.18
N LEU A 123 -5.66 -5.87 1.08
CA LEU A 123 -5.21 -6.87 0.13
C LEU A 123 -5.94 -8.20 0.32
N TRP A 124 -5.98 -8.73 1.56
CA TRP A 124 -6.64 -10.01 1.81
C TRP A 124 -8.15 -9.95 1.63
N VAL A 125 -8.81 -8.84 2.00
CA VAL A 125 -10.22 -8.60 1.68
C VAL A 125 -10.45 -8.69 0.17
N GLN A 126 -9.59 -8.03 -0.62
CA GLN A 126 -9.69 -8.04 -2.08
C GLN A 126 -9.48 -9.43 -2.68
N VAL A 127 -8.46 -10.17 -2.22
CA VAL A 127 -8.14 -11.52 -2.70
C VAL A 127 -9.28 -12.49 -2.38
N LEU A 128 -9.81 -12.46 -1.15
CA LEU A 128 -10.94 -13.32 -0.76
C LEU A 128 -12.21 -12.97 -1.54
N HIS A 129 -12.48 -11.67 -1.74
CA HIS A 129 -13.63 -11.21 -2.52
C HIS A 129 -13.57 -11.69 -3.98
N ALA A 130 -12.37 -11.80 -4.57
CA ALA A 130 -12.20 -12.29 -5.95
C ALA A 130 -12.81 -13.68 -6.19
N PHE A 131 -12.95 -14.53 -5.17
CA PHE A 131 -13.54 -15.87 -5.28
C PHE A 131 -15.09 -15.88 -5.35
N ASP A 132 -15.78 -14.80 -4.98
CA ASP A 132 -17.25 -14.72 -5.00
C ASP A 132 -17.76 -13.40 -5.63
N VAL A 133 -17.47 -13.21 -6.92
CA VAL A 133 -17.96 -12.09 -7.75
C VAL A 133 -18.89 -12.55 -8.89
N PRO A 134 -20.03 -13.21 -8.61
CA PRO A 134 -20.94 -13.66 -9.65
C PRO A 134 -21.67 -12.51 -10.35
N ARG A 135 -21.90 -11.36 -9.69
CA ARG A 135 -22.74 -10.27 -10.22
C ARG A 135 -21.93 -9.03 -10.60
N ARG A 136 -22.51 -8.20 -11.46
CA ARG A 136 -21.95 -6.90 -11.88
C ARG A 136 -21.68 -5.96 -10.71
N ARG A 137 -22.57 -5.96 -9.72
CA ARG A 137 -22.41 -5.20 -8.46
C ARG A 137 -21.13 -5.61 -7.73
N ASP A 138 -20.81 -6.90 -7.73
CA ASP A 138 -19.66 -7.44 -7.01
C ASP A 138 -18.34 -7.08 -7.72
N LEU A 139 -18.38 -7.02 -9.07
CA LEU A 139 -17.29 -6.45 -9.88
C LEU A 139 -17.11 -4.95 -9.64
N ALA A 140 -18.21 -4.19 -9.49
CA ALA A 140 -18.12 -2.77 -9.15
C ALA A 140 -17.48 -2.55 -7.77
N PHE A 141 -17.84 -3.38 -6.77
CA PHE A 141 -17.15 -3.35 -5.47
C PHE A 141 -15.67 -3.69 -5.58
N SER A 142 -15.32 -4.64 -6.45
CA SER A 142 -13.91 -4.97 -6.70
C SER A 142 -13.14 -3.82 -7.34
N MET A 143 -13.75 -3.06 -8.25
CA MET A 143 -13.13 -1.84 -8.78
C MET A 143 -12.94 -0.79 -7.70
N THR A 144 -13.97 -0.52 -6.90
CA THR A 144 -13.86 0.44 -5.80
C THR A 144 -12.78 0.03 -4.80
N SER A 145 -12.69 -1.26 -4.48
CA SER A 145 -11.65 -1.80 -3.61
C SER A 145 -10.26 -1.79 -4.26
N SER A 146 -10.15 -1.93 -5.59
CA SER A 146 -8.88 -1.68 -6.29
C SER A 146 -8.41 -0.23 -6.14
N THR A 147 -9.34 0.75 -6.14
CA THR A 147 -9.03 2.15 -5.85
C THR A 147 -8.44 2.31 -4.45
N THR A 148 -8.97 1.60 -3.44
CA THR A 148 -8.44 1.68 -2.07
C THR A 148 -7.05 1.07 -1.97
N LEU A 149 -6.75 -0.01 -2.72
CA LEU A 149 -5.38 -0.55 -2.80
C LEU A 149 -4.40 0.46 -3.43
N VAL A 150 -4.77 1.08 -4.56
CA VAL A 150 -3.94 2.09 -5.21
C VAL A 150 -3.78 3.33 -4.34
N ALA A 151 -4.82 3.76 -3.64
CA ALA A 151 -4.74 4.88 -2.70
C ALA A 151 -3.84 4.57 -1.50
N ALA A 152 -3.93 3.36 -0.94
CA ALA A 152 -3.04 2.89 0.13
C ALA A 152 -1.58 2.84 -0.33
N ALA A 153 -1.31 2.32 -1.54
CA ALA A 153 0.01 2.36 -2.15
C ALA A 153 0.50 3.81 -2.35
N GLY A 154 -0.36 4.70 -2.87
CA GLY A 154 -0.04 6.11 -3.07
C GLY A 154 0.33 6.84 -1.77
N ALA A 155 -0.28 6.46 -0.64
CA ALA A 155 0.07 7.01 0.68
C ALA A 155 1.45 6.57 1.19
N LEU A 156 1.99 5.46 0.67
CA LEU A 156 3.32 4.95 0.96
C LEU A 156 4.36 5.38 -0.10
N ALA A 157 3.91 5.93 -1.22
CA ALA A 157 4.77 6.27 -2.35
C ALA A 157 5.73 7.42 -2.02
N LEU A 158 7.04 7.11 -2.03
CA LEU A 158 8.11 8.09 -1.81
C LEU A 158 8.60 8.75 -3.11
N THR A 159 8.30 8.16 -4.27
CA THR A 159 8.84 8.58 -5.58
C THR A 159 7.75 8.94 -6.58
N THR A 160 8.08 9.77 -7.58
CA THR A 160 7.17 10.19 -8.65
C THR A 160 6.88 9.09 -9.67
N SER A 161 7.67 8.01 -9.70
CA SER A 161 7.45 6.86 -10.59
C SER A 161 6.12 6.15 -10.32
N PHE A 162 5.53 6.34 -9.14
CA PHE A 162 4.19 5.85 -8.81
C PHE A 162 3.10 6.34 -9.78
N LEU A 163 3.30 7.51 -10.43
CA LEU A 163 2.38 8.03 -11.45
C LEU A 163 2.19 7.06 -12.62
N TRP A 164 3.19 6.25 -12.97
CA TRP A 164 3.04 5.24 -14.01
C TRP A 164 2.06 4.15 -13.62
N VAL A 165 2.15 3.66 -12.37
CA VAL A 165 1.22 2.66 -11.82
C VAL A 165 -0.20 3.22 -11.75
N LEU A 166 -0.34 4.46 -11.26
CA LEU A 166 -1.62 5.17 -11.22
C LEU A 166 -2.21 5.35 -12.63
N GLY A 167 -1.38 5.68 -13.63
CA GLY A 167 -1.79 5.83 -15.03
C GLY A 167 -2.33 4.54 -15.63
N VAL A 168 -1.65 3.42 -15.41
CA VAL A 168 -2.12 2.09 -15.87
C VAL A 168 -3.46 1.74 -15.20
N TRP A 169 -3.57 1.94 -13.89
CA TRP A 169 -4.82 1.70 -13.17
C TRP A 169 -5.97 2.58 -13.68
N ALA A 170 -5.71 3.87 -13.92
CA ALA A 170 -6.70 4.81 -14.41
C ALA A 170 -7.20 4.45 -15.82
N ALA A 171 -6.31 3.96 -16.70
CA ALA A 171 -6.69 3.47 -18.02
C ALA A 171 -7.64 2.26 -17.92
N LEU A 172 -7.38 1.33 -16.99
CA LEU A 172 -8.26 0.19 -16.72
C LEU A 172 -9.59 0.62 -16.10
N ALA A 173 -9.58 1.60 -15.20
CA ALA A 173 -10.79 2.18 -14.63
C ALA A 173 -11.67 2.85 -15.70
N ALA A 174 -11.05 3.58 -16.64
CA ALA A 174 -11.74 4.18 -17.78
C ALA A 174 -12.34 3.11 -18.72
N ALA A 175 -11.59 2.04 -19.00
CA ALA A 175 -12.08 0.90 -19.77
C ALA A 175 -13.27 0.22 -19.08
N TRP A 176 -13.23 0.06 -17.75
CA TRP A 176 -14.34 -0.47 -16.97
C TRP A 176 -15.57 0.44 -17.02
N LEU A 177 -15.41 1.75 -16.88
CA LEU A 177 -16.51 2.72 -17.00
C LEU A 177 -17.14 2.69 -18.39
N TRP A 178 -16.33 2.57 -19.44
CA TRP A 178 -16.81 2.43 -20.81
C TRP A 178 -17.64 1.16 -21.00
N LEU A 179 -17.12 0.00 -20.57
CA LEU A 179 -17.86 -1.28 -20.62
C LEU A 179 -19.12 -1.23 -19.75
N SER A 180 -19.08 -0.50 -18.65
CA SER A 180 -20.18 -0.31 -17.72
C SER A 180 -21.33 0.52 -18.32
N ALA A 181 -21.02 1.46 -19.21
CA ALA A 181 -21.98 2.39 -19.81
C ALA A 181 -22.77 1.80 -21.01
N ALA A 182 -22.39 0.62 -21.51
CA ALA A 182 -23.05 0.01 -22.66
C ALA A 182 -24.52 -0.38 -22.33
N PRO A 183 -25.51 0.06 -23.12
CA PRO A 183 -26.92 -0.31 -22.92
C PRO A 183 -27.12 -1.84 -23.01
N ARG A 184 -27.90 -2.41 -22.10
CA ARG A 184 -28.25 -3.83 -22.11
C ARG A 184 -29.58 -4.04 -22.84
N PRO A 185 -29.66 -5.01 -23.77
CA PRO A 185 -30.95 -5.57 -24.15
C PRO A 185 -31.54 -6.19 -22.88
N ASP A 186 -32.62 -5.62 -22.36
CA ASP A 186 -33.35 -6.21 -21.26
C ASP A 186 -34.15 -7.41 -21.83
N PRO A 187 -33.84 -8.67 -21.43
CA PRO A 187 -34.54 -9.84 -21.95
C PRO A 187 -36.02 -9.86 -21.56
N HIS A 188 -36.41 -9.07 -20.57
CA HIS A 188 -37.77 -8.98 -20.04
C HIS A 188 -38.48 -7.67 -20.39
N ALA A 189 -37.84 -6.77 -21.13
CA ALA A 189 -38.57 -5.63 -21.68
C ALA A 189 -39.56 -6.16 -22.72
N ALA A 190 -40.85 -6.06 -22.42
CA ALA A 190 -41.89 -6.20 -23.44
C ALA A 190 -41.49 -5.28 -24.61
N PRO A 191 -41.46 -5.76 -25.86
CA PRO A 191 -41.09 -4.94 -27.00
C PRO A 191 -42.13 -3.83 -27.14
N LEU A 192 -41.88 -2.70 -26.50
CA LEU A 192 -42.54 -1.45 -26.79
C LEU A 192 -42.08 -1.06 -28.18
N ALA A 193 -42.86 -1.48 -29.19
CA ALA A 193 -42.68 -1.09 -30.57
C ALA A 193 -43.05 0.39 -30.72
N ILE A 194 -42.24 1.25 -30.11
CA ILE A 194 -42.23 2.67 -30.44
C ILE A 194 -41.62 2.71 -31.84
N ARG A 195 -42.42 3.12 -32.83
CA ARG A 195 -41.93 3.42 -34.18
C ARG A 195 -41.09 4.69 -34.11
N ILE A 196 -39.88 4.57 -33.59
CA ILE A 196 -38.88 5.62 -33.60
C ILE A 196 -38.39 5.69 -35.05
N THR A 197 -38.64 6.80 -35.74
CA THR A 197 -37.93 7.16 -36.96
C THR A 197 -36.44 6.97 -36.68
N ALA A 198 -35.79 6.01 -37.36
CA ALA A 198 -34.44 5.60 -37.06
C ALA A 198 -33.52 6.83 -36.95
N PRO A 199 -33.02 7.19 -35.76
CA PRO A 199 -31.91 8.11 -35.69
C PRO A 199 -30.76 7.41 -36.39
N GLY A 200 -30.10 8.08 -37.34
CA GLY A 200 -28.95 7.54 -38.05
C GLY A 200 -27.90 6.93 -37.10
N PRO A 201 -26.99 6.08 -37.59
CA PRO A 201 -26.06 5.32 -36.75
C PRO A 201 -25.34 6.26 -35.78
N ARG A 202 -25.73 6.20 -34.49
CA ARG A 202 -25.03 6.95 -33.45
C ARG A 202 -23.61 6.41 -33.41
N PRO A 203 -22.58 7.22 -33.69
CA PRO A 203 -21.23 6.72 -33.79
C PRO A 203 -20.83 6.17 -32.40
N ARG A 204 -20.44 4.89 -32.34
CA ARG A 204 -19.83 4.28 -31.14
C ARG A 204 -18.70 5.17 -30.57
N LEU A 205 -18.08 5.99 -31.43
CA LEU A 205 -17.11 7.03 -31.12
C LEU A 205 -17.58 8.05 -30.07
N ALA A 206 -18.87 8.42 -30.01
CA ALA A 206 -19.36 9.39 -29.02
C ALA A 206 -19.29 8.85 -27.58
N GLY A 207 -19.57 7.55 -27.40
CA GLY A 207 -19.39 6.86 -26.12
C GLY A 207 -17.93 6.67 -25.74
N VAL A 208 -17.06 6.40 -26.72
CA VAL A 208 -15.60 6.31 -26.54
C VAL A 208 -15.01 7.67 -26.10
N ARG A 209 -15.44 8.77 -26.73
CA ARG A 209 -14.99 10.12 -26.36
C ARG A 209 -15.41 10.49 -24.93
N SER A 210 -16.64 10.18 -24.53
CA SER A 210 -17.13 10.49 -23.17
C SER A 210 -16.37 9.70 -22.08
N ALA A 211 -16.16 8.40 -22.28
CA ALA A 211 -15.44 7.57 -21.30
C ALA A 211 -13.93 7.90 -21.26
N ALA A 212 -13.32 8.18 -22.41
CA ALA A 212 -11.93 8.65 -22.48
C ALA A 212 -11.76 10.01 -21.78
N VAL A 213 -12.68 10.95 -21.99
CA VAL A 213 -12.67 12.26 -21.31
C VAL A 213 -12.86 12.09 -19.81
N ALA A 214 -13.77 11.23 -19.35
CA ALA A 214 -13.94 10.95 -17.92
C ALA A 214 -12.70 10.30 -17.31
N GLY A 215 -12.07 9.35 -18.01
CA GLY A 215 -10.82 8.70 -17.59
C GLY A 215 -9.64 9.68 -17.52
N ILE A 216 -9.47 10.51 -18.54
CA ILE A 216 -8.44 11.56 -18.57
C ILE A 216 -8.71 12.58 -17.46
N ALA A 217 -9.94 13.02 -17.26
CA ALA A 217 -10.30 13.94 -16.19
C ALA A 217 -10.01 13.35 -14.81
N ALA A 218 -10.34 12.07 -14.58
CA ALA A 218 -10.03 11.38 -13.34
C ALA A 218 -8.52 11.20 -13.12
N LEU A 219 -7.75 10.90 -14.17
CA LEU A 219 -6.29 10.79 -14.10
C LEU A 219 -5.65 12.16 -13.84
N CYS A 220 -6.07 13.20 -14.54
CA CYS A 220 -5.59 14.57 -14.32
C CYS A 220 -5.94 15.04 -12.92
N LEU A 221 -7.17 14.81 -12.46
CA LEU A 221 -7.60 15.16 -11.10
C LEU A 221 -6.82 14.36 -10.05
N GLY A 222 -6.68 13.05 -10.22
CA GLY A 222 -5.91 12.19 -9.30
C GLY A 222 -4.43 12.57 -9.26
N SER A 223 -3.83 12.88 -10.40
CA SER A 223 -2.44 13.34 -10.50
C SER A 223 -2.26 14.73 -9.91
N ALA A 224 -3.16 15.67 -10.20
CA ALA A 224 -3.14 17.00 -9.62
C ALA A 224 -3.32 16.95 -8.10
N LEU A 225 -4.29 16.18 -7.62
CA LEU A 225 -4.47 15.93 -6.18
C LEU A 225 -3.21 15.30 -5.59
N PHE A 226 -2.59 14.30 -6.23
CA PHE A 226 -1.36 13.69 -5.73
C PHE A 226 -0.17 14.67 -5.68
N LEU A 227 -0.04 15.55 -6.67
CA LEU A 227 1.02 16.55 -6.74
C LEU A 227 0.80 17.71 -5.76
N VAL A 228 -0.45 18.11 -5.55
CA VAL A 228 -0.84 19.23 -4.67
C VAL A 228 -1.07 18.78 -3.23
N MET A 229 -1.30 17.48 -2.99
CA MET A 229 -1.55 16.94 -1.66
C MET A 229 -0.38 17.34 -0.76
N PRO A 230 -0.60 18.21 0.24
CA PRO A 230 0.47 18.65 1.11
C PRO A 230 0.99 17.40 1.79
N ARG A 231 2.25 17.05 1.49
CA ARG A 231 2.95 15.96 2.16
C ARG A 231 3.22 16.49 3.56
N LEU A 232 2.22 16.42 4.43
CA LEU A 232 2.28 16.99 5.77
C LEU A 232 3.58 16.54 6.43
N PRO A 233 4.36 17.48 7.00
CA PRO A 233 5.57 17.16 7.73
C PRO A 233 5.26 16.10 8.78
N ALA A 234 6.13 15.10 8.91
CA ALA A 234 5.99 14.12 9.97
C ALA A 234 6.06 14.77 11.37
N SER A 235 6.60 16.01 11.48
CA SER A 235 6.56 16.84 12.70
C SER A 235 5.15 17.17 13.21
N LEU A 236 4.14 17.25 12.33
CA LEU A 236 2.76 17.52 12.74
C LEU A 236 2.05 16.27 13.26
N LEU A 237 2.59 15.08 13.01
CA LEU A 237 2.13 13.81 13.55
C LEU A 237 2.91 13.50 14.83
N ARG A 238 2.72 14.35 15.85
CA ARG A 238 3.08 13.95 17.22
C ARG A 238 2.40 12.62 17.52
N THR A 239 3.19 11.64 17.93
CA THR A 239 2.67 10.37 18.40
C THR A 239 1.60 10.64 19.46
N PRO A 240 0.44 9.97 19.40
CA PRO A 240 -0.55 10.09 20.46
C PRO A 240 0.13 9.78 21.80
N PRO A 241 -0.29 10.40 22.93
CA PRO A 241 0.38 10.32 24.23
C PRO A 241 0.27 8.93 24.90
N PHE A 242 0.00 7.89 24.13
CA PHE A 242 -0.09 6.51 24.59
C PHE A 242 0.64 5.60 23.59
N SER A 243 1.58 4.81 24.10
CA SER A 243 2.18 3.67 23.38
C SER A 243 1.32 2.43 23.66
N LEU A 244 1.04 1.62 22.63
CA LEU A 244 0.26 0.38 22.77
C LEU A 244 1.13 -0.89 22.79
N GLY A 245 2.45 -0.75 22.90
CA GLY A 245 3.37 -1.89 22.86
C GLY A 245 4.58 -1.70 23.75
N HIS A 246 4.86 -2.71 24.56
CA HIS A 246 6.12 -2.84 25.29
C HIS A 246 7.11 -3.59 24.38
N ARG A 247 8.12 -2.91 23.86
CA ARG A 247 9.23 -3.58 23.16
C ARG A 247 10.32 -3.87 24.18
N THR A 248 10.70 -5.13 24.30
CA THR A 248 11.94 -5.54 24.96
C THR A 248 13.11 -5.09 24.10
N PRO A 249 14.01 -4.20 24.57
CA PRO A 249 15.21 -3.85 23.84
C PRO A 249 16.00 -5.13 23.56
N THR A 250 16.30 -5.40 22.29
CA THR A 250 17.30 -6.41 21.94
C THR A 250 18.68 -5.89 22.36
N PRO A 251 19.44 -6.62 23.19
CA PRO A 251 20.77 -6.21 23.60
C PRO A 251 21.75 -6.43 22.44
N SER A 252 21.88 -5.44 21.56
CA SER A 252 23.10 -5.27 20.76
C SER A 252 24.13 -4.54 21.61
N SER A 253 25.41 -4.92 21.54
CA SER A 253 26.49 -4.15 22.17
C SER A 253 26.42 -2.71 21.67
N THR A 254 26.02 -1.79 22.56
CA THR A 254 25.73 -0.40 22.21
C THR A 254 26.98 0.47 22.16
N ASP A 255 28.13 -0.08 22.56
CA ASP A 255 29.37 0.66 22.77
C ASP A 255 30.36 0.50 21.61
N SER A 256 29.97 -0.19 20.53
CA SER A 256 30.81 -0.36 19.35
C SER A 256 30.02 -0.31 18.05
N VAL A 257 30.65 0.22 17.02
CA VAL A 257 30.10 0.27 15.67
C VAL A 257 30.32 -1.09 14.99
N SER A 258 29.24 -1.69 14.50
CA SER A 258 29.21 -2.92 13.73
C SER A 258 28.66 -2.63 12.34
N ASN A 259 29.47 -2.86 11.32
CA ASN A 259 29.10 -2.66 9.92
C ASN A 259 29.06 -4.02 9.18
N PRO A 260 27.87 -4.53 8.80
CA PRO A 260 27.75 -5.78 8.05
C PRO A 260 28.27 -5.70 6.61
N GLY A 261 28.47 -4.48 6.10
CA GLY A 261 29.01 -4.18 4.77
C GLY A 261 30.53 -4.24 4.66
N LEU A 262 31.25 -4.36 5.78
CA LEU A 262 32.70 -4.53 5.82
C LEU A 262 33.01 -5.98 6.26
N PRO A 263 33.81 -6.74 5.49
CA PRO A 263 34.21 -8.07 5.92
C PRO A 263 35.03 -8.00 7.22
N SER A 264 34.89 -9.01 8.08
CA SER A 264 35.76 -9.19 9.25
C SER A 264 37.20 -9.25 8.76
N ALA A 265 38.06 -8.33 9.24
CA ALA A 265 39.42 -8.10 8.73
C ALA A 265 40.13 -9.39 8.26
N GLY A 266 40.23 -9.55 6.94
CA GLY A 266 41.03 -10.56 6.26
C GLY A 266 42.37 -9.97 5.83
N GLY A 267 43.42 -10.82 5.74
CA GLY A 267 44.82 -10.43 5.56
C GLY A 267 45.15 -9.48 4.40
N ASP A 268 46.31 -8.83 4.52
CA ASP A 268 46.87 -7.68 3.78
C ASP A 268 46.29 -6.29 4.08
N GLY A 269 45.25 -6.18 4.93
CA GLY A 269 44.81 -4.90 5.50
C GLY A 269 44.05 -3.97 4.55
N VAL A 270 43.90 -4.34 3.27
CA VAL A 270 42.99 -3.69 2.32
C VAL A 270 41.64 -4.41 2.37
N VAL A 271 40.61 -3.72 2.84
CA VAL A 271 39.26 -4.28 3.00
C VAL A 271 38.40 -3.83 1.81
N ASP A 272 38.09 -4.74 0.90
CA ASP A 272 37.08 -4.48 -0.13
C ASP A 272 35.69 -4.48 0.52
N PHE A 273 34.91 -3.44 0.24
CA PHE A 273 33.56 -3.28 0.77
C PHE A 273 32.54 -4.13 0.01
N ALA A 274 31.52 -4.62 0.71
CA ALA A 274 30.40 -5.33 0.11
C ALA A 274 29.59 -4.39 -0.80
N ALA A 275 29.12 -4.90 -1.95
CA ALA A 275 28.41 -4.09 -2.95
C ALA A 275 27.12 -3.42 -2.43
N LEU A 276 26.48 -4.00 -1.41
CA LEU A 276 25.24 -3.48 -0.77
C LEU A 276 25.51 -2.79 0.57
N GLY A 277 26.76 -2.78 1.02
CA GLY A 277 27.17 -2.18 2.28
C GLY A 277 27.53 -0.71 2.13
N TYR A 278 27.30 0.09 3.17
CA TYR A 278 27.91 1.41 3.26
C TYR A 278 29.39 1.25 3.63
N PRO A 279 30.34 1.80 2.85
CA PRO A 279 31.78 1.60 3.07
C PRO A 279 32.37 2.44 4.23
N GLY A 280 31.59 3.29 4.89
CA GLY A 280 32.02 4.05 6.08
C GLY A 280 31.59 3.41 7.40
N PHE A 281 31.55 4.17 8.50
CA PHE A 281 31.29 3.68 9.86
C PHE A 281 32.34 2.66 10.30
N SER A 282 33.58 3.09 10.23
CA SER A 282 34.78 2.31 10.50
C SER A 282 35.86 3.23 11.06
N SER A 283 36.81 2.73 11.84
CA SER A 283 37.91 3.57 12.33
C SER A 283 38.84 4.11 11.23
N ALA A 284 38.82 3.50 10.04
CA ALA A 284 39.71 3.85 8.93
C ALA A 284 39.08 3.57 7.56
N MET A 285 39.32 4.47 6.59
CA MET A 285 38.93 4.35 5.19
C MET A 285 40.17 4.26 4.29
N ASP A 286 40.42 3.07 3.72
CA ASP A 286 41.55 2.83 2.81
C ASP A 286 41.18 3.17 1.35
N LEU A 287 41.88 4.14 0.75
CA LEU A 287 41.66 4.57 -0.62
C LEU A 287 42.14 3.56 -1.68
N ARG A 288 42.82 2.50 -1.27
CA ARG A 288 43.25 1.39 -2.15
C ARG A 288 42.16 0.35 -2.35
N ALA A 289 41.10 0.35 -1.54
CA ALA A 289 39.94 -0.52 -1.75
C ALA A 289 39.36 -0.29 -3.16
N ARG A 290 38.97 -1.37 -3.85
CA ARG A 290 38.47 -1.34 -5.24
C ARG A 290 37.09 -1.98 -5.39
N GLY A 291 36.37 -2.16 -4.29
CA GLY A 291 34.97 -2.60 -4.29
C GLY A 291 34.11 -1.75 -5.25
N ALA A 292 33.07 -2.36 -5.79
CA ALA A 292 32.06 -1.67 -6.61
C ALA A 292 30.74 -1.61 -5.82
N LEU A 293 30.21 -0.39 -5.63
CA LEU A 293 28.89 -0.21 -5.05
C LEU A 293 27.81 -0.63 -6.06
N SER A 294 26.75 -1.26 -5.55
CA SER A 294 25.57 -1.62 -6.32
C SER A 294 24.64 -0.41 -6.50
N ASP A 295 23.91 -0.38 -7.61
CA ASP A 295 22.82 0.60 -7.84
C ASP A 295 21.54 0.25 -7.06
N GLN A 296 21.57 -0.77 -6.21
CA GLN A 296 20.43 -1.15 -5.37
C GLN A 296 20.19 -0.15 -4.23
N ILE A 297 18.92 0.07 -3.92
CA ILE A 297 18.50 1.03 -2.89
C ILE A 297 18.70 0.41 -1.51
N VAL A 298 19.65 0.96 -0.73
CA VAL A 298 19.94 0.52 0.65
C VAL A 298 18.98 1.13 1.69
N PHE A 299 18.62 2.40 1.52
CA PHE A 299 17.59 3.07 2.30
C PHE A 299 16.97 4.23 1.51
N ARG A 300 15.80 4.69 1.96
CA ARG A 300 15.15 5.91 1.46
C ARG A 300 14.94 6.86 2.62
N VAL A 301 15.10 8.16 2.39
CA VAL A 301 14.88 9.20 3.40
C VAL A 301 13.71 10.05 2.96
N ARG A 302 12.70 10.19 3.83
CA ARG A 302 11.68 11.23 3.72
C ARG A 302 12.14 12.41 4.59
N ALA A 303 12.34 13.56 3.97
CA ALA A 303 12.72 14.80 4.67
C ALA A 303 11.95 15.99 4.09
N ASP A 304 11.72 17.00 4.93
CA ASP A 304 10.99 18.22 4.54
C ASP A 304 11.82 19.12 3.60
N GLN A 305 13.15 19.01 3.66
CA GLN A 305 14.08 19.69 2.76
C GLN A 305 15.32 18.82 2.48
N PRO A 306 16.04 19.06 1.37
CA PRO A 306 17.33 18.42 1.12
C PRO A 306 18.35 18.80 2.20
N GLU A 307 19.09 17.81 2.69
CA GLU A 307 20.14 18.00 3.70
C GLU A 307 21.32 17.06 3.43
N LEU A 308 22.47 17.42 4.00
CA LEU A 308 23.66 16.55 4.00
C LEU A 308 23.55 15.54 5.16
N TRP A 309 23.38 14.26 4.81
CA TRP A 309 23.35 13.16 5.77
C TRP A 309 24.78 12.83 6.21
N ARG A 310 25.24 13.50 7.27
CA ARG A 310 26.58 13.25 7.80
C ARG A 310 26.59 11.91 8.51
N ALA A 311 27.56 11.07 8.15
CA ALA A 311 27.76 9.75 8.71
C ALA A 311 28.90 9.76 9.73
N GLU A 312 30.12 9.90 9.22
CA GLU A 312 31.37 9.86 9.98
C GLU A 312 32.32 10.91 9.41
N VAL A 313 33.33 11.29 10.20
CA VAL A 313 34.41 12.17 9.75
C VAL A 313 35.75 11.51 10.00
N PHE A 314 36.56 11.44 8.96
CA PHE A 314 37.97 11.10 9.03
C PHE A 314 38.79 12.38 8.92
N ASP A 315 39.71 12.60 9.84
CA ASP A 315 40.42 13.87 9.99
C ASP A 315 41.95 13.74 9.85
N THR A 316 42.46 12.52 9.86
CA THR A 316 43.90 12.25 9.72
C THR A 316 44.15 11.44 8.45
N TYR A 317 45.13 11.86 7.64
CA TYR A 317 45.48 11.21 6.39
C TYR A 317 46.98 10.86 6.33
N ASP A 318 47.29 9.60 6.01
CA ASP A 318 48.68 9.09 5.99
C ASP A 318 49.28 8.93 4.58
N GLY A 319 48.56 9.32 3.53
CA GLY A 319 48.96 9.12 2.14
C GLY A 319 48.21 7.99 1.41
N SER A 320 47.49 7.14 2.15
CA SER A 320 46.65 6.08 1.57
C SER A 320 45.36 5.81 2.35
N ILE A 321 45.36 6.10 3.64
CA ILE A 321 44.29 5.78 4.59
C ILE A 321 43.87 7.08 5.29
N TRP A 322 42.57 7.26 5.39
CA TRP A 322 41.94 8.26 6.24
C TRP A 322 41.51 7.61 7.56
N THR A 323 41.89 8.16 8.71
CA THR A 323 41.52 7.65 10.04
C THR A 323 40.75 8.70 10.84
N ALA A 324 39.82 8.25 11.67
CA ALA A 324 39.08 9.11 12.60
C ALA A 324 39.83 9.21 13.94
N SER A 325 40.09 10.43 14.41
CA SER A 325 40.73 10.65 15.72
C SER A 325 39.82 10.29 16.90
N ASP A 326 38.50 10.41 16.73
CA ASP A 326 37.48 10.02 17.71
C ASP A 326 36.66 8.84 17.17
N THR A 327 36.82 7.68 17.80
CA THR A 327 36.04 6.47 17.51
C THR A 327 35.06 6.15 18.64
N GLY A 328 34.81 7.10 19.53
CA GLY A 328 33.87 6.94 20.64
C GLY A 328 32.46 6.76 20.12
N ALA A 329 31.84 5.62 20.43
CA ALA A 329 30.42 5.40 20.20
C ALA A 329 29.68 5.53 21.52
N SER A 330 28.60 6.32 21.53
CA SER A 330 27.65 6.34 22.65
C SER A 330 26.42 5.55 22.26
N GLY A 331 26.05 4.59 23.11
CA GLY A 331 24.86 3.81 22.88
C GLY A 331 23.59 4.66 22.87
N LEU A 332 22.76 4.49 21.85
CA LEU A 332 21.44 5.10 21.80
C LEU A 332 20.47 4.32 22.72
N SER A 333 20.05 4.93 23.82
CA SER A 333 19.00 4.40 24.68
C SER A 333 17.78 5.30 24.64
N LEU A 334 16.68 4.80 24.09
CA LEU A 334 15.40 5.50 24.08
C LEU A 334 14.83 5.56 25.51
N ASP A 335 14.29 6.70 25.88
CA ASP A 335 13.52 6.87 27.11
C ASP A 335 12.27 5.98 27.06
N ALA A 336 12.02 5.22 28.14
CA ALA A 336 11.01 4.18 28.15
C ALA A 336 9.58 4.73 27.99
N ASP A 337 9.32 5.92 28.54
CA ASP A 337 7.99 6.53 28.56
C ASP A 337 7.70 7.29 27.28
N THR A 338 8.67 8.07 26.81
CA THR A 338 8.52 8.93 25.62
C THR A 338 8.91 8.22 24.32
N GLN A 339 9.58 7.07 24.38
CA GLN A 339 10.17 6.37 23.24
C GLN A 339 11.01 7.34 22.39
N SER A 340 11.81 8.16 23.06
CA SER A 340 12.63 9.17 22.38
C SER A 340 13.99 9.35 23.03
N TYR A 341 14.95 9.86 22.27
CA TYR A 341 16.29 10.21 22.73
C TYR A 341 16.61 11.63 22.29
N GLU A 342 17.08 12.45 23.23
CA GLU A 342 17.49 13.84 22.97
C GLU A 342 19.02 13.92 23.12
N PRO A 343 19.78 14.02 22.02
CA PRO A 343 21.23 14.09 22.07
C PRO A 343 21.70 15.34 22.83
N ARG A 344 22.67 15.15 23.72
CA ARG A 344 23.27 16.26 24.47
C ARG A 344 24.48 16.80 23.69
N TYR A 345 24.36 18.03 23.19
CA TYR A 345 25.45 18.73 22.54
C TYR A 345 26.22 19.63 23.53
N PRO A 346 27.54 19.82 23.34
CA PRO A 346 28.27 20.91 23.98
C PRO A 346 27.60 22.27 23.72
N SER A 347 27.71 23.23 24.63
CA SER A 347 27.02 24.53 24.51
C SER A 347 27.36 25.30 23.23
N MET A 348 28.58 25.13 22.69
CA MET A 348 28.98 25.74 21.40
C MET A 348 28.36 25.04 20.18
N GLU A 349 27.85 23.82 20.36
CA GLU A 349 27.27 22.97 19.32
C GLU A 349 25.76 22.79 19.48
N ALA A 350 25.15 23.39 20.51
CA ALA A 350 23.70 23.36 20.68
C ALA A 350 22.98 24.02 19.49
N PRO A 351 21.80 23.52 19.08
CA PRO A 351 20.97 24.17 18.09
C PRO A 351 20.67 25.62 18.51
N LEU A 352 20.74 26.55 17.55
CA LEU A 352 20.28 27.91 17.80
C LEU A 352 18.75 27.89 18.01
N PRO A 353 18.20 28.70 18.91
CA PRO A 353 16.75 28.81 19.04
C PRO A 353 16.13 29.49 17.80
N PRO A 354 14.84 29.24 17.52
CA PRO A 354 14.10 30.00 16.50
C PRO A 354 14.25 31.52 16.74
N PRO A 355 14.41 32.35 15.70
CA PRO A 355 14.20 32.06 14.28
C PRO A 355 15.45 31.62 13.50
N PHE A 356 16.56 31.34 14.17
CA PHE A 356 17.85 31.03 13.51
C PHE A 356 18.03 29.55 13.15
N SER A 357 17.06 28.72 13.52
CA SER A 357 16.97 27.30 13.14
C SER A 357 15.57 26.97 12.66
N ASN A 358 15.50 25.99 11.76
CA ASN A 358 14.25 25.39 11.28
C ASN A 358 14.25 23.92 11.72
N GLU A 359 13.14 23.48 12.30
CA GLU A 359 12.94 22.06 12.62
C GLU A 359 12.65 21.29 11.33
N ILE A 360 13.37 20.18 11.13
CA ILE A 360 13.24 19.30 9.97
C ILE A 360 13.03 17.89 10.50
N VAL A 361 11.99 17.21 10.05
CA VAL A 361 11.80 15.79 10.40
C VAL A 361 12.28 14.90 9.28
N GLN A 362 13.02 13.87 9.67
CA GLN A 362 13.58 12.87 8.79
C GLN A 362 13.08 11.49 9.17
N THR A 363 12.66 10.70 8.18
CA THR A 363 12.25 9.32 8.38
C THR A 363 13.07 8.43 7.44
N PHE A 364 13.87 7.55 8.04
CA PHE A 364 14.72 6.60 7.32
C PHE A 364 13.98 5.27 7.13
N TYR A 365 13.84 4.84 5.89
CA TYR A 365 13.28 3.55 5.49
C TYR A 365 14.43 2.64 5.05
N VAL A 366 14.97 1.87 5.99
CA VAL A 366 16.10 0.95 5.75
C VAL A 366 15.61 -0.33 5.09
N SER A 367 16.14 -0.66 3.91
CA SER A 367 15.71 -1.81 3.10
C SER A 367 16.65 -3.00 3.19
N GLU A 368 17.93 -2.75 3.46
CA GLU A 368 18.98 -3.76 3.61
C GLU A 368 19.62 -3.70 4.99
N ALA A 369 20.34 -4.74 5.41
CA ALA A 369 21.11 -4.68 6.66
C ALA A 369 22.13 -3.54 6.59
N GLN A 370 22.06 -2.60 7.55
CA GLN A 370 22.92 -1.44 7.64
C GLN A 370 23.74 -1.47 8.94
N PRO A 371 24.78 -0.64 9.06
CA PRO A 371 25.51 -0.46 10.30
C PRO A 371 24.57 -0.10 11.45
N ASN A 372 24.97 -0.43 12.67
CA ASN A 372 24.22 -0.08 13.89
C ASN A 372 24.33 1.42 14.25
N VAL A 373 24.45 2.30 13.24
CA VAL A 373 24.59 3.76 13.37
C VAL A 373 23.52 4.43 12.53
N LEU A 374 22.94 5.51 13.05
CA LEU A 374 21.91 6.30 12.38
C LEU A 374 22.54 7.50 11.68
N PHE A 375 22.22 7.67 10.40
CA PHE A 375 22.49 8.93 9.70
C PHE A 375 21.52 10.00 10.19
N ALA A 376 21.97 11.25 10.27
CA ALA A 376 21.12 12.40 10.52
C ALA A 376 21.62 13.62 9.76
N ALA A 377 20.75 14.60 9.53
CA ALA A 377 21.22 15.96 9.22
C ALA A 377 22.02 16.54 10.39
N ALA A 378 22.65 17.69 10.16
CA ALA A 378 23.41 18.37 11.18
C ALA A 378 22.55 18.60 12.46
N ARG A 379 23.02 18.03 13.58
CA ARG A 379 22.49 18.23 14.94
C ARG A 379 21.03 17.76 15.12
N ALA A 380 20.84 16.46 15.26
CA ALA A 380 19.55 15.89 15.65
C ALA A 380 19.12 16.35 17.06
N GLU A 381 17.98 17.02 17.17
CA GLU A 381 17.44 17.43 18.48
C GLU A 381 16.71 16.29 19.18
N LYS A 382 16.03 15.44 18.40
CA LYS A 382 15.20 14.35 18.92
C LYS A 382 15.16 13.16 17.97
N ILE A 383 15.30 11.97 18.53
CA ILE A 383 15.25 10.67 17.84
C ILE A 383 14.08 9.87 18.42
N TYR A 384 13.30 9.19 17.59
CA TYR A 384 12.13 8.38 17.96
C TYR A 384 12.31 6.92 17.54
#